data_AF-A0A142WYY8-F1
#
_entry.id   AF-A0A142WYY8-F1
#
_cell.length_a   1.000
_cell.length_b   1.000
_cell.length_c   1.000
_cell.angle_alpha   90.00
_cell.angle_beta   90.00
_cell.angle_gamma   90.00
#
_symmetry.space_group_name_H-M   'P 1'
#
loop_
_entity.id
_entity.type
_entity.pdbx_description
1 polymer ?
#
loop_
_entity_poly.entity_id
_entity_poly.type
_entity_poly.pdbx_seq_one_letter_code
_entity_poly.pdbx_strand_id
1 'polypeptide(L)'
;MNCEQIQNDIALWVGNDLPPDEAESIRRHVAACPECRAQARRVKSALEVVGRSIPEPTYDTADSLWPAISQRLPQRPRKRPDAAWKRWAPSLVATVAAAGVMVAVMVIPPGPAPTPNEVIPRGMGIGGATTLDALQNQTKPDQKNGRRVPNPITTPAHQR
;
A
#
# COMPACT_ATOMS: atom_id res chain seq x y z
N MET A 1 28.73 -0.95 -23.92
CA MET A 1 29.11 -0.38 -22.62
C MET A 1 29.43 -1.50 -21.66
N ASN A 2 30.55 -1.38 -20.97
CA ASN A 2 30.95 -2.30 -19.91
C ASN A 2 30.34 -1.84 -18.57
N CYS A 3 30.39 -2.69 -17.55
CA CYS A 3 29.83 -2.36 -16.24
C CYS A 3 30.54 -1.15 -15.61
N GLU A 4 31.86 -1.07 -15.72
CA GLU A 4 32.67 0.00 -15.11
C GLU A 4 32.23 1.42 -15.55
N GLN A 5 32.06 1.63 -16.87
CA GLN A 5 31.54 2.89 -17.43
C GLN A 5 30.17 3.22 -16.86
N ILE A 6 29.25 2.24 -16.87
CA ILE A 6 27.89 2.43 -16.36
C ILE A 6 27.90 2.78 -14.87
N GLN A 7 28.76 2.15 -14.07
CA GLN A 7 28.83 2.41 -12.64
C GLN A 7 29.31 3.84 -12.33
N ASN A 8 30.20 4.39 -13.15
CA ASN A 8 30.64 5.78 -13.05
C ASN A 8 29.54 6.77 -13.48
N ASP A 9 28.78 6.44 -14.52
CA ASP A 9 27.79 7.35 -15.10
C ASP A 9 26.38 7.22 -14.48
N ILE A 10 26.16 6.20 -13.63
CA ILE A 10 24.85 5.95 -13.00
C ILE A 10 24.36 7.16 -12.20
N ALA A 11 25.26 7.91 -11.55
CA ALA A 11 24.87 9.09 -10.78
C ALA A 11 24.32 10.21 -11.68
N LEU A 12 24.98 10.48 -12.79
CA LEU A 12 24.55 11.48 -13.77
C LEU A 12 23.23 11.03 -14.43
N TRP A 13 23.07 9.74 -14.70
CA TRP A 13 21.83 9.20 -15.24
C TRP A 13 20.65 9.35 -14.28
N VAL A 14 20.84 9.03 -12.99
CA VAL A 14 19.80 9.19 -11.96
C VAL A 14 19.48 10.67 -11.71
N GLY A 15 20.49 11.55 -11.79
CA GLY A 15 20.34 13.01 -11.70
C GLY A 15 19.69 13.66 -12.93
N ASN A 16 19.54 12.91 -14.03
CA ASN A 16 19.07 13.41 -15.32
C ASN A 16 20.03 14.47 -15.94
N ASP A 17 21.33 14.27 -15.74
CA ASP A 17 22.43 15.14 -16.18
C ASP A 17 23.16 14.60 -17.43
N LEU A 18 22.61 13.59 -18.08
CA LEU A 18 23.15 13.00 -19.32
C LEU A 18 22.32 13.37 -20.55
N PRO A 19 22.96 13.46 -21.73
CA PRO A 19 22.26 13.62 -22.98
C PRO A 19 21.41 12.36 -23.27
N PRO A 20 20.32 12.50 -24.05
CA PRO A 20 19.29 11.47 -24.17
C PRO A 20 19.78 10.15 -24.80
N ASP A 21 20.76 10.22 -25.69
CA ASP A 21 21.42 9.08 -26.32
C ASP A 21 22.25 8.25 -25.33
N GLU A 22 23.03 8.90 -24.47
CA GLU A 22 23.79 8.26 -23.40
C GLU A 22 22.86 7.73 -22.29
N ALA A 23 21.79 8.45 -21.98
CA ALA A 23 20.81 7.99 -21.00
C ALA A 23 20.11 6.68 -21.43
N GLU A 24 19.89 6.48 -22.74
CA GLU A 24 19.26 5.27 -23.27
C GLU A 24 20.20 4.07 -23.27
N SER A 25 21.49 4.27 -23.53
CA SER A 25 22.48 3.20 -23.44
C SER A 25 22.62 2.67 -22.01
N ILE A 26 22.63 3.57 -21.01
CA ILE A 26 22.64 3.21 -19.59
C ILE A 26 21.34 2.52 -19.18
N ARG A 27 20.18 3.05 -19.61
CA ARG A 27 18.87 2.44 -19.33
C ARG A 27 18.83 0.98 -19.79
N ARG A 28 19.29 0.70 -21.02
CA ARG A 28 19.35 -0.66 -21.56
C ARG A 28 20.29 -1.57 -20.75
N HIS A 29 21.45 -1.06 -20.35
CA HIS A 29 22.39 -1.86 -19.55
C HIS A 29 21.83 -2.18 -18.15
N VAL A 30 21.29 -1.19 -17.44
CA VAL A 30 20.69 -1.36 -16.11
C VAL A 30 19.48 -2.33 -16.14
N ALA A 31 18.76 -2.37 -17.25
CA ALA A 31 17.70 -3.35 -17.47
C ALA A 31 18.26 -4.78 -17.56
N ALA A 32 19.42 -4.99 -18.17
CA ALA A 32 20.01 -6.31 -18.38
C ALA A 32 20.92 -6.78 -17.21
N CYS A 33 21.62 -5.86 -16.54
CA CYS A 33 22.65 -6.19 -15.53
C CYS A 33 22.13 -6.01 -14.09
N PRO A 34 22.09 -7.08 -13.27
CA PRO A 34 21.56 -7.02 -11.90
C PRO A 34 22.42 -6.17 -10.96
N GLU A 35 23.75 -6.16 -11.13
CA GLU A 35 24.66 -5.38 -10.30
C GLU A 35 24.47 -3.87 -10.51
N CYS A 36 24.47 -3.45 -11.77
CA CYS A 36 24.22 -2.04 -12.13
C CYS A 36 22.81 -1.61 -11.71
N ARG A 37 21.83 -2.52 -11.77
CA ARG A 37 20.47 -2.27 -11.24
C ARG A 37 20.46 -2.05 -9.74
N ALA A 38 21.23 -2.83 -8.98
CA ALA A 38 21.34 -2.65 -7.54
C ALA A 38 22.04 -1.32 -7.19
N GLN A 39 23.07 -0.93 -7.94
CA GLN A 39 23.73 0.36 -7.75
C GLN A 39 22.82 1.55 -8.08
N ALA A 40 22.12 1.51 -9.21
CA ALA A 40 21.15 2.55 -9.58
C ALA A 40 20.08 2.75 -8.49
N ARG A 41 19.59 1.65 -7.88
CA ARG A 41 18.66 1.73 -6.74
C ARG A 41 19.28 2.40 -5.52
N ARG A 42 20.53 2.07 -5.17
CA ARG A 42 21.27 2.70 -4.06
C ARG A 42 21.43 4.20 -4.26
N VAL A 43 21.90 4.61 -5.45
CA VAL A 43 22.07 6.03 -5.80
C VAL A 43 20.74 6.77 -5.76
N LYS A 44 19.68 6.20 -6.35
CA LYS A 44 18.34 6.79 -6.29
C LYS A 44 17.84 6.95 -4.86
N SER A 45 18.04 5.94 -4.00
CA SER A 45 17.63 6.02 -2.60
C SER A 45 18.39 7.10 -1.82
N ALA A 46 19.68 7.28 -2.09
CA ALA A 46 20.47 8.35 -1.49
C ALA A 46 19.97 9.72 -1.91
N LEU A 47 19.66 9.91 -3.20
CA LEU A 47 19.12 11.17 -3.72
C LEU A 47 17.76 11.51 -3.11
N GLU A 48 16.89 10.50 -2.90
CA GLU A 48 15.61 10.69 -2.22
C GLU A 48 15.78 11.13 -0.75
N VAL A 49 16.76 10.59 -0.04
CA VAL A 49 17.05 11.00 1.35
C VAL A 49 17.53 12.45 1.39
N VAL A 50 18.46 12.82 0.51
CA VAL A 50 18.94 14.20 0.39
C VAL A 50 17.78 15.14 0.08
N GLY A 51 16.93 14.80 -0.89
CA GLY A 51 15.79 15.63 -1.27
C GLY A 51 14.77 15.86 -0.14
N ARG A 52 14.60 14.88 0.77
CA ARG A 52 13.74 15.03 1.96
C ARG A 52 14.36 15.88 3.08
N SER A 53 15.69 16.00 3.10
CA SER A 53 16.42 16.74 4.13
C SER A 53 16.60 18.23 3.83
N ILE A 54 16.17 18.69 2.66
CA ILE A 54 16.22 20.10 2.28
C ILE A 54 15.15 20.83 3.11
N PRO A 55 15.53 21.77 3.99
CA PRO A 55 14.56 22.55 4.76
C PRO A 55 13.69 23.41 3.83
N GLU A 56 12.49 23.74 4.30
CA GLU A 56 11.61 24.68 3.60
C GLU A 56 12.41 25.95 3.24
N PRO A 57 12.35 26.44 1.99
CA PRO A 57 13.14 27.59 1.59
C PRO A 57 12.87 28.79 2.51
N THR A 58 13.94 29.33 3.11
CA THR A 58 13.87 30.47 4.04
C THR A 58 13.87 31.82 3.33
N TYR A 59 13.89 31.83 1.99
CA TYR A 59 13.84 33.06 1.20
C TYR A 59 12.40 33.50 0.99
N ASP A 60 12.18 34.82 0.97
CA ASP A 60 10.86 35.39 0.73
C ASP A 60 10.40 35.04 -0.69
N THR A 61 9.27 34.34 -0.80
CA THR A 61 8.72 33.89 -2.09
C THR A 61 8.05 35.04 -2.85
N ALA A 62 7.84 36.20 -2.20
CA ALA A 62 7.27 37.39 -2.82
C ALA A 62 8.12 37.92 -3.98
N ASP A 63 9.46 37.82 -3.88
CA ASP A 63 10.39 38.19 -4.95
C ASP A 63 10.69 37.03 -5.93
N SER A 64 10.04 35.88 -5.73
CA SER A 64 10.24 34.73 -6.60
C SER A 64 9.49 34.90 -7.92
N LEU A 65 10.13 34.52 -9.02
CA LEU A 65 9.46 34.36 -10.31
C LEU A 65 8.57 33.10 -10.36
N TRP A 66 8.61 32.26 -9.32
CA TRP A 66 7.89 30.99 -9.26
C TRP A 66 6.37 31.11 -9.45
N PRO A 67 5.66 32.09 -8.84
CA PRO A 67 4.22 32.25 -9.08
C PRO A 67 3.89 32.51 -10.56
N ALA A 68 4.67 33.36 -11.23
CA ALA A 68 4.47 33.66 -12.65
C ALA A 68 4.79 32.45 -13.56
N ILE A 69 5.80 31.65 -13.22
CA ILE A 69 6.19 30.44 -13.97
C ILE A 69 5.16 29.33 -13.75
N SER A 70 4.76 29.07 -12.52
CA SER A 70 3.83 27.99 -12.15
C SER A 70 2.47 28.11 -12.86
N GLN A 71 2.01 29.34 -13.11
CA GLN A 71 0.78 29.61 -13.87
C GLN A 71 0.89 29.25 -15.37
N ARG A 72 2.10 29.24 -15.93
CA ARG A 72 2.35 28.91 -17.35
C ARG A 72 2.67 27.44 -17.57
N LEU A 73 2.94 26.67 -16.50
CA LEU A 73 3.17 25.24 -16.65
C LEU A 73 1.87 24.54 -17.01
N PRO A 74 1.87 23.67 -18.05
CA PRO A 74 0.71 22.88 -18.39
C PRO A 74 0.37 21.98 -17.20
N GLN A 75 -0.87 22.09 -16.71
CA GLN A 75 -1.39 21.19 -15.68
C GLN A 75 -1.33 19.77 -16.23
N ARG A 76 -0.42 18.94 -15.71
CA ARG A 76 -0.32 17.53 -16.12
C ARG A 76 -1.69 16.89 -15.84
N PRO A 77 -2.40 16.38 -16.86
CA PRO A 77 -3.72 15.82 -16.63
C PRO A 77 -3.58 14.69 -15.62
N ARG A 78 -4.16 14.90 -14.42
CA ARG A 78 -4.27 13.86 -13.40
C ARG A 78 -4.97 12.69 -14.10
N LYS A 79 -4.30 11.55 -14.25
CA LYS A 79 -4.92 10.32 -14.75
C LYS A 79 -6.10 10.03 -13.82
N ARG A 80 -7.31 10.42 -14.24
CA ARG A 80 -8.53 10.02 -13.53
C ARG A 80 -8.57 8.50 -13.65
N PRO A 81 -8.63 7.75 -12.55
CA PRO A 81 -8.76 6.31 -12.64
C PRO A 81 -9.97 6.02 -13.51
N ASP A 82 -9.72 5.27 -14.57
CA ASP A 82 -10.58 5.09 -15.71
C ASP A 82 -11.90 4.50 -15.20
N ALA A 83 -12.93 5.35 -15.13
CA ALA A 83 -14.29 4.95 -14.75
C ALA A 83 -14.85 3.85 -15.67
N ALA A 84 -14.15 3.59 -16.78
CA ALA A 84 -14.35 2.43 -17.64
C ALA A 84 -14.24 1.10 -16.86
N TRP A 85 -13.27 0.87 -15.95
CA TRP A 85 -13.14 -0.40 -15.21
C TRP A 85 -14.41 -0.80 -14.45
N LYS A 86 -15.11 0.18 -13.88
CA LYS A 86 -16.36 -0.04 -13.14
C LYS A 86 -17.56 -0.36 -14.04
N ARG A 87 -17.49 -0.11 -15.36
CA ARG A 87 -18.63 -0.31 -16.28
C ARG A 87 -18.79 -1.75 -16.79
N TRP A 88 -17.76 -2.59 -16.70
CA TRP A 88 -17.81 -4.01 -17.14
C TRP A 88 -17.84 -5.01 -15.98
N ALA A 89 -17.68 -4.52 -14.74
CA ALA A 89 -17.90 -5.32 -13.54
C ALA A 89 -19.27 -6.01 -13.45
N PRO A 90 -20.42 -5.41 -13.86
CA PRO A 90 -21.71 -6.09 -13.68
C PRO A 90 -21.94 -7.24 -14.66
N SER A 91 -21.29 -7.26 -15.83
CA SER A 91 -21.52 -8.31 -16.86
C SER A 91 -20.88 -9.66 -16.50
N LEU A 92 -19.81 -9.65 -15.69
CA LEU A 92 -19.15 -10.87 -15.22
C LEU A 92 -19.88 -11.54 -14.03
N VAL A 93 -20.58 -10.76 -13.19
CA VAL A 93 -21.32 -11.31 -12.05
C VAL A 93 -22.57 -12.06 -12.49
N ALA A 94 -23.28 -11.55 -13.51
CA ALA A 94 -24.50 -12.19 -14.02
C ALA A 94 -24.25 -13.55 -14.70
N THR A 95 -23.09 -13.72 -15.35
CA THR A 95 -22.74 -14.94 -16.08
C THR A 95 -22.28 -16.08 -15.16
N VAL A 96 -21.55 -15.77 -14.07
CA VAL A 96 -21.14 -16.78 -13.08
C VAL A 96 -22.34 -17.31 -12.27
N ALA A 97 -23.32 -16.46 -11.95
CA ALA A 97 -24.51 -16.87 -11.20
C ALA A 97 -25.38 -17.88 -11.96
N ALA A 98 -25.58 -17.68 -13.27
CA ALA A 98 -26.40 -18.57 -14.10
C ALA A 98 -25.76 -19.97 -14.28
N ALA A 99 -24.43 -20.02 -14.46
CA ALA A 99 -23.71 -21.29 -14.61
C ALA A 99 -23.69 -22.12 -13.31
N GLY A 100 -23.57 -21.47 -12.15
CA GLY A 100 -23.58 -22.15 -10.85
C GLY A 100 -24.91 -22.86 -10.54
N VAL A 101 -26.04 -22.23 -10.87
CA VAL A 101 -27.38 -22.81 -10.67
C VAL A 101 -27.59 -24.04 -11.57
N MET A 102 -27.11 -23.99 -12.81
CA MET A 102 -27.28 -25.10 -13.77
C MET A 102 -26.48 -26.35 -13.36
N VAL A 103 -25.27 -26.16 -12.82
CA VAL A 103 -24.46 -27.27 -12.28
C VAL A 103 -25.08 -27.85 -11.00
N ALA A 104 -25.61 -27.01 -10.11
CA ALA A 104 -26.24 -27.48 -8.88
C ALA A 104 -27.47 -28.38 -9.15
N VAL A 105 -28.28 -28.06 -10.17
CA VAL A 105 -29.46 -28.85 -10.54
C VAL A 105 -29.08 -30.21 -11.15
N MET A 106 -27.93 -30.32 -11.84
CA MET A 106 -27.49 -31.58 -12.44
C MET A 106 -26.78 -32.53 -11.45
N VAL A 107 -26.22 -32.01 -10.35
CA VAL A 107 -25.35 -32.79 -9.45
C VAL A 107 -26.10 -33.31 -8.20
N ILE A 108 -27.29 -32.80 -7.88
CA ILE A 108 -28.05 -33.23 -6.69
C ILE A 108 -28.96 -34.43 -7.04
N PRO A 109 -28.66 -35.67 -6.60
CA PRO A 109 -29.59 -36.78 -6.74
C PRO A 109 -30.82 -36.58 -5.85
N PRO A 110 -32.01 -37.08 -6.25
CA PRO A 110 -33.19 -37.07 -5.39
C PRO A 110 -32.89 -37.86 -4.11
N GLY A 111 -33.11 -37.22 -2.96
CA GLY A 111 -32.85 -37.83 -1.65
C GLY A 111 -33.65 -39.13 -1.46
N PRO A 112 -33.05 -40.17 -0.86
CA PRO A 112 -33.75 -41.43 -0.62
C PRO A 112 -34.91 -41.24 0.35
N ALA A 113 -36.03 -41.88 0.04
CA ALA A 113 -37.25 -41.90 0.84
C ALA A 113 -36.98 -42.38 2.28
N PRO A 114 -37.68 -41.82 3.30
CA PRO A 114 -37.50 -42.23 4.68
C PRO A 114 -37.98 -43.66 4.87
N THR A 115 -37.07 -44.58 5.21
CA THR A 115 -37.42 -45.94 5.60
C THR A 115 -37.84 -45.97 7.08
N PRO A 116 -39.02 -46.55 7.41
CA PRO A 116 -39.52 -46.62 8.76
C PRO A 116 -38.92 -47.82 9.50
N ASN A 117 -37.76 -47.63 10.13
CA ASN A 117 -37.36 -48.44 11.28
C ASN A 117 -36.17 -47.80 11.99
N GLU A 118 -36.44 -46.71 12.70
CA GLU A 118 -35.53 -46.23 13.73
C GLU A 118 -36.04 -46.74 15.08
N VAL A 119 -35.32 -47.74 15.59
CA VAL A 119 -35.46 -48.30 16.92
C VAL A 119 -35.28 -47.17 17.93
N ILE A 120 -36.32 -46.89 18.71
CA ILE A 120 -36.32 -45.86 19.76
C ILE A 120 -35.43 -46.32 20.92
N PRO A 121 -34.33 -45.62 21.28
CA PRO A 121 -33.79 -45.70 22.62
C PRO A 121 -34.58 -44.74 23.52
N ARG A 122 -35.40 -45.35 24.37
CA ARG A 122 -36.11 -44.71 25.47
C ARG A 122 -35.08 -44.36 26.55
N GLY A 123 -34.72 -43.09 26.69
CA GLY A 123 -33.87 -42.65 27.80
C GLY A 123 -33.63 -41.15 27.83
N MET A 124 -34.10 -40.52 28.92
CA MET A 124 -33.60 -39.26 29.52
C MET A 124 -33.37 -38.07 28.58
N GLY A 125 -34.10 -36.97 28.63
CA GLY A 125 -34.53 -36.25 29.82
C GLY A 125 -34.50 -34.76 29.46
N ILE A 126 -35.69 -34.17 29.44
CA ILE A 126 -36.00 -32.74 29.26
C ILE A 126 -35.22 -31.85 30.24
N GLY A 127 -34.68 -30.74 29.74
CA GLY A 127 -34.02 -29.75 30.58
C GLY A 127 -33.53 -28.54 29.80
N GLY A 128 -34.45 -27.74 29.27
CA GLY A 128 -34.13 -26.41 28.76
C GLY A 128 -33.79 -25.46 29.91
N ALA A 129 -32.75 -24.66 29.74
CA ALA A 129 -32.55 -23.42 30.48
C ALA A 129 -31.64 -22.49 29.67
N THR A 130 -32.28 -21.60 28.93
CA THR A 130 -31.77 -20.29 28.56
C THR A 130 -31.36 -19.52 29.81
N THR A 131 -30.19 -18.89 29.84
CA THR A 131 -29.88 -17.63 30.56
C THR A 131 -28.42 -17.25 30.31
N LEU A 132 -28.16 -16.10 29.71
CA LEU A 132 -27.85 -14.87 30.45
C LEU A 132 -26.49 -14.81 31.18
N ASP A 133 -25.58 -15.75 30.97
CA ASP A 133 -24.23 -15.70 31.61
C ASP A 133 -23.14 -15.00 30.78
N ALA A 134 -23.40 -14.61 29.53
CA ALA A 134 -22.37 -14.04 28.65
C ALA A 134 -22.16 -12.52 28.80
N LEU A 135 -22.91 -11.81 29.66
CA LEU A 135 -22.83 -10.34 29.78
C LEU A 135 -22.00 -9.82 30.97
N GLN A 136 -21.37 -10.69 31.76
CA GLN A 136 -20.81 -10.27 33.06
C GLN A 136 -19.29 -10.00 33.09
N ASN A 137 -18.58 -10.04 31.96
CA ASN A 137 -17.11 -9.95 31.95
C ASN A 137 -16.52 -8.68 31.30
N GLN A 138 -17.23 -7.55 31.30
CA GLN A 138 -16.79 -6.31 30.62
C GLN A 138 -16.61 -5.07 31.52
N THR A 139 -16.23 -5.22 32.78
CA THR A 139 -15.85 -4.06 33.62
C THR A 139 -14.62 -4.33 34.48
N LYS A 140 -13.42 -4.06 33.94
CA LYS A 140 -12.24 -3.77 34.76
C LYS A 140 -11.32 -2.76 34.05
N PRO A 141 -11.18 -1.52 34.54
CA PRO A 141 -10.16 -0.59 34.07
C PRO A 141 -8.84 -0.83 34.82
N ASP A 142 -7.75 -1.07 34.09
CA ASP A 142 -6.40 -1.18 34.65
C ASP A 142 -5.73 0.20 34.62
N GLN A 143 -5.47 0.72 35.82
CA GLN A 143 -4.94 2.04 36.10
C GLN A 143 -3.45 1.89 36.48
N LYS A 144 -2.54 2.28 35.57
CA LYS A 144 -1.10 2.45 35.86
C LYS A 144 -0.63 3.72 35.13
N ASN A 145 -0.56 4.86 35.80
CA ASN A 145 0.60 5.36 36.57
C ASN A 145 1.88 5.29 35.71
N GLY A 146 2.49 6.36 35.19
CA GLY A 146 2.55 7.73 35.70
C GLY A 146 3.96 8.04 36.20
N ARG A 147 4.97 8.22 35.32
CA ARG A 147 6.09 9.14 35.62
C ARG A 147 7.02 9.47 34.44
N ARG A 148 7.11 10.78 34.22
CA ARG A 148 8.26 11.64 33.84
C ARG A 148 8.97 11.45 32.49
N VAL A 149 8.54 12.31 31.57
CA VAL A 149 9.38 12.98 30.57
C VAL A 149 10.20 14.08 31.25
N PRO A 150 11.47 14.29 30.88
CA PRO A 150 12.04 15.64 30.88
C PRO A 150 12.42 16.07 29.45
N ASN A 151 11.95 17.26 29.07
CA ASN A 151 12.36 18.05 27.91
C ASN A 151 12.90 19.41 28.43
N PRO A 152 13.37 20.36 27.62
CA PRO A 152 14.76 20.49 27.17
C PRO A 152 15.39 21.87 27.51
N ILE A 153 16.60 22.10 26.98
CA ILE A 153 17.28 23.40 26.73
C ILE A 153 17.83 24.15 27.96
N THR A 154 19.16 24.25 28.02
CA THR A 154 19.85 25.46 28.51
C THR A 154 21.07 25.76 27.65
N THR A 155 20.96 26.80 26.82
CA THR A 155 22.07 27.60 26.30
C THR A 155 22.66 28.45 27.44
N PRO A 156 23.95 28.80 27.40
CA PRO A 156 24.33 30.14 27.83
C PRO A 156 25.12 30.90 26.77
N ALA A 157 24.74 32.18 26.66
CA ALA A 157 25.42 33.21 25.91
C ALA A 157 26.58 33.84 26.71
N HIS A 158 27.50 34.46 25.97
CA HIS A 158 28.39 35.58 26.34
C HIS A 158 29.55 35.39 27.32
N GLN A 159 30.74 35.79 26.81
CA GLN A 159 31.90 36.51 27.42
C GLN A 159 33.20 35.92 26.83
N ARG A 160 34.16 36.63 26.23
CA ARG A 160 34.53 38.06 26.08
C ARG A 160 35.25 38.22 24.74
#